data_AF-A0A9E0NU89-F1
#
_entry.id   AF-A0A9E0NU89-F1
#
_cell.length_a   1.000
_cell.length_b   1.000
_cell.length_c   1.000
_cell.angle_alpha   90.00
_cell.angle_beta   90.00
_cell.angle_gamma   90.00
#
_symmetry.space_group_name_H-M   'P 1'
#
loop_
_entity.id
_entity.type
_entity.pdbx_description
1 polymer ?
#
loop_
_entity_poly.entity_id
_entity_poly.type
_entity_poly.pdbx_seq_one_letter_code
_entity_poly.pdbx_strand_id
1 'polypeptide(L)'
;MSYQKSFVDIGNTHWNEFKNKLNLTETCSDTKKLFSVTMAKIFAEVEPELKVTHGEFESDFSLTENGYAVSKKISENDLYKALVMVSDIPSIIERYSRACVDRVTRQSKASKEENTKKIIH
;
A
#
# COMPACT_ATOMS: atom_id res chain seq x y z
N MET A 1 4.89 -2.95 -31.05
CA MET A 1 4.27 -3.51 -29.84
C MET A 1 5.14 -3.07 -28.68
N SER A 2 4.77 -1.96 -28.04
CA SER A 2 5.55 -1.35 -26.96
C SER A 2 5.52 -2.26 -25.76
N TYR A 3 6.68 -2.53 -25.17
CA TYR A 3 6.84 -3.39 -24.00
C TYR A 3 6.01 -2.82 -22.85
N GLN A 4 4.78 -3.33 -22.65
CA GLN A 4 4.08 -3.21 -21.39
C GLN A 4 4.96 -3.95 -20.37
N LYS A 5 5.82 -3.22 -19.64
CA LYS A 5 6.46 -3.78 -18.45
C LYS A 5 5.33 -4.33 -17.60
N SER A 6 5.38 -5.62 -17.28
CA SER A 6 4.36 -6.23 -16.46
C SER A 6 4.34 -5.49 -15.13
N PHE A 7 3.18 -4.97 -14.73
CA PHE A 7 2.99 -4.35 -13.42
C PHE A 7 3.50 -5.27 -12.31
N VAL A 8 3.34 -6.59 -12.50
CA VAL A 8 3.80 -7.64 -11.60
C VAL A 8 5.33 -7.61 -11.41
N ASP A 9 6.11 -7.36 -12.47
CA ASP A 9 7.57 -7.34 -12.39
C ASP A 9 8.07 -6.11 -11.62
N ILE A 10 7.48 -4.94 -11.88
CA ILE A 10 7.78 -3.70 -11.16
C ILE A 10 7.35 -3.85 -9.70
N GLY A 11 6.12 -4.32 -9.47
CA GLY A 11 5.59 -4.57 -8.14
C GLY A 11 6.42 -5.59 -7.35
N ASN A 12 6.99 -6.61 -7.98
CA ASN A 12 7.89 -7.57 -7.32
C ASN A 12 9.27 -6.98 -7.02
N THR A 13 9.77 -6.07 -7.87
CA THR A 13 11.05 -5.39 -7.66
C THR A 13 11.02 -4.55 -6.38
N HIS A 14 9.95 -3.78 -6.19
CA HIS A 14 9.77 -2.93 -5.00
C HIS A 14 9.36 -3.71 -3.73
N TRP A 15 8.96 -4.97 -3.88
CA TRP A 15 8.36 -5.75 -2.78
C TRP A 15 9.32 -6.03 -1.64
N ASN A 16 10.58 -6.38 -1.96
CA ASN A 16 11.57 -6.72 -0.94
C ASN A 16 11.96 -5.49 -0.12
N GLU A 17 12.17 -4.34 -0.77
CA GLU A 17 12.45 -3.07 -0.10
C GLU A 17 11.26 -2.66 0.79
N PHE A 18 10.04 -2.78 0.27
CA PHE A 18 8.82 -2.48 1.00
C PHE A 18 8.68 -3.34 2.26
N LYS A 19 8.85 -4.66 2.16
CA LYS A 19 8.80 -5.58 3.31
C LYS A 19 9.80 -5.21 4.39
N ASN A 20 11.04 -4.91 4.00
CA ASN A 20 12.08 -4.53 4.94
C ASN A 20 11.70 -3.25 5.68
N LYS A 21 11.23 -2.23 4.96
CA LYS A 21 10.76 -0.97 5.56
C LYS A 21 9.52 -1.17 6.42
N LEU A 22 8.61 -2.06 6.02
CA LEU A 22 7.39 -2.37 6.75
C LEU A 22 7.68 -2.99 8.12
N ASN A 23 8.74 -3.82 8.22
CA ASN A 23 9.16 -4.38 9.50
C ASN A 23 9.77 -3.32 10.43
N LEU A 24 10.29 -2.22 9.88
CA LEU A 24 10.86 -1.11 10.63
C LEU A 24 9.80 -0.07 11.05
N THR A 25 8.56 -0.15 10.55
CA THR A 25 7.53 0.78 11.00
C THR A 25 7.11 0.46 12.43
N GLU A 26 6.99 1.49 13.25
CA GLU A 26 6.56 1.38 14.65
C GLU A 26 5.10 1.78 14.82
N THR A 27 4.63 2.72 14.01
CA THR A 27 3.27 3.24 14.09
C THR A 27 2.42 2.89 12.87
N CYS A 28 1.10 2.93 13.09
CA CYS A 28 0.09 2.84 12.05
C CYS A 28 0.27 3.96 11.00
N SER A 29 0.61 5.18 11.43
CA SER A 29 0.83 6.32 10.53
C SER A 29 2.02 6.10 9.60
N ASP A 30 3.13 5.58 10.12
CA ASP A 30 4.32 5.28 9.31
C ASP A 30 4.04 4.19 8.29
N THR A 31 3.22 3.21 8.67
CA THR A 31 2.78 2.16 7.76
C THR A 31 1.92 2.72 6.61
N LYS A 32 1.01 3.67 6.87
CA LYS A 32 0.25 4.36 5.80
C LYS A 32 1.16 5.16 4.88
N LYS A 33 2.10 5.92 5.45
CA LYS A 33 3.05 6.73 4.67
C LYS A 33 3.92 5.84 3.78
N LEU A 34 4.45 4.74 4.33
CA LEU A 34 5.24 3.79 3.56
C LEU A 34 4.46 3.22 2.38
N PHE A 35 3.22 2.79 2.60
CA PHE A 35 2.33 2.33 1.54
C PHE A 35 2.14 3.41 0.47
N SER A 36 1.79 4.62 0.88
CA SER A 36 1.55 5.74 -0.02
C SER A 36 2.77 6.10 -0.88
N VAL A 37 3.96 6.20 -0.26
CA VAL A 37 5.23 6.44 -0.97
C VAL A 37 5.50 5.33 -1.97
N THR A 38 5.30 4.08 -1.57
CA THR A 38 5.66 2.93 -2.40
C THR A 38 4.72 2.80 -3.61
N MET A 39 3.42 3.01 -3.41
CA MET A 39 2.46 3.05 -4.51
C MET A 39 2.78 4.19 -5.48
N ALA A 40 3.06 5.40 -4.97
CA ALA A 40 3.46 6.52 -5.83
C ALA A 40 4.70 6.21 -6.68
N LYS A 41 5.70 5.51 -6.13
CA LYS A 41 6.87 5.05 -6.89
C LYS A 41 6.52 4.04 -7.97
N ILE A 42 5.74 3.00 -7.63
CA ILE A 42 5.32 1.97 -8.61
C ILE A 42 4.54 2.63 -9.75
N PHE A 43 3.58 3.49 -9.44
CA PHE A 43 2.80 4.19 -10.45
C PHE A 43 3.65 5.17 -11.28
N ALA A 44 4.62 5.86 -10.68
CA ALA A 44 5.54 6.73 -11.43
C ALA A 44 6.43 5.94 -12.41
N GLU A 45 6.77 4.70 -12.08
CA GLU A 45 7.56 3.82 -12.97
C GLU A 45 6.74 3.15 -14.07
N VAL A 46 5.47 2.83 -13.79
CA VAL A 46 4.64 2.14 -14.77
C VAL A 46 3.88 3.11 -15.67
N GLU A 47 3.30 4.16 -15.08
CA GLU A 47 2.56 5.18 -15.81
C GLU A 47 2.89 6.58 -15.26
N PRO A 48 4.01 7.19 -15.69
CA PRO A 48 4.43 8.51 -15.23
C PRO A 48 3.42 9.62 -15.58
N GLU A 49 2.56 9.42 -16.59
CA GLU A 49 1.53 10.41 -16.96
C GLU A 49 0.43 10.56 -15.90
N LEU A 50 0.24 9.53 -15.06
CA LEU A 50 -0.74 9.57 -13.99
C LEU A 50 -0.36 10.57 -12.88
N LYS A 51 0.93 10.96 -12.80
CA LYS A 51 1.48 11.95 -11.86
C LYS A 51 1.01 11.72 -10.41
N VAL A 52 1.04 10.46 -9.99
CA VAL A 52 0.63 10.06 -8.63
C VAL A 52 1.57 10.70 -7.62
N THR A 53 0.99 11.40 -6.63
CA THR A 53 1.74 12.00 -5.53
C THR A 53 1.54 11.24 -4.22
N HIS A 54 2.49 11.41 -3.29
CA HIS A 54 2.33 10.92 -1.91
C HIS A 54 1.03 11.46 -1.29
N GLY A 55 0.26 10.58 -0.65
CA GLY A 55 -1.05 10.86 -0.07
C GLY A 55 -2.23 10.53 -0.97
N GLU A 56 -2.02 10.22 -2.25
CA GLU A 56 -3.12 9.84 -3.14
C GLU A 56 -3.55 8.38 -3.01
N PHE A 57 -2.70 7.55 -2.42
CA PHE A 57 -3.00 6.19 -2.01
C PHE A 57 -2.87 6.10 -0.50
N GLU A 58 -3.92 5.66 0.19
CA GLU A 58 -3.88 5.39 1.62
C GLU A 58 -4.28 3.94 1.87
N SER A 59 -3.58 3.28 2.79
CA SER A 59 -4.11 2.02 3.31
C SER A 59 -5.24 2.34 4.27
N ASP A 60 -6.43 1.88 3.93
CA ASP A 60 -7.59 1.97 4.82
C ASP A 60 -7.59 0.71 5.70
N PHE A 61 -7.11 0.88 6.92
CA PHE A 61 -7.11 -0.17 7.95
C PHE A 61 -8.48 -0.33 8.61
N SER A 62 -9.42 0.57 8.34
CA SER A 62 -10.72 0.63 9.01
C SER A 62 -11.78 -0.17 8.26
N LEU A 63 -11.91 -0.02 6.93
CA LEU A 63 -12.93 -0.72 6.15
C LEU A 63 -12.60 -0.65 4.65
N THR A 64 -12.45 -1.80 4.00
CA THR A 64 -12.84 -2.07 2.60
C THR A 64 -12.45 -3.51 2.28
N GLU A 65 -13.21 -4.21 1.43
CA GLU A 65 -12.88 -5.55 0.94
C GLU A 65 -11.47 -5.64 0.31
N ASN A 66 -10.93 -4.49 -0.13
CA ASN A 66 -9.63 -4.36 -0.79
C ASN A 66 -8.51 -3.78 0.10
N GLY A 67 -8.82 -3.24 1.29
CA GLY A 67 -7.85 -2.72 2.27
C GLY A 67 -7.10 -1.43 1.90
N TYR A 68 -7.50 -0.72 0.85
CA TYR A 68 -6.90 0.55 0.44
C TYR A 68 -7.95 1.53 -0.08
N ALA A 69 -7.65 2.82 0.09
CA ALA A 69 -8.39 3.94 -0.44
C ALA A 69 -7.51 4.70 -1.45
N VAL A 70 -8.15 5.21 -2.49
CA VAL A 70 -7.51 6.03 -3.52
C VAL A 70 -8.19 7.39 -3.53
N SER A 71 -7.41 8.45 -3.66
CA SER A 71 -7.95 9.81 -3.73
C SER A 71 -8.89 9.96 -4.92
N LYS A 72 -9.91 10.82 -4.78
CA LYS A 72 -10.88 11.08 -5.85
C LYS A 72 -10.21 11.45 -7.17
N LYS A 73 -9.18 12.30 -7.10
CA LYS A 73 -8.38 12.76 -8.23
C LYS A 73 -7.81 11.61 -9.06
N ILE A 74 -7.30 10.55 -8.42
CA ILE A 74 -6.77 9.38 -9.13
C ILE A 74 -7.91 8.43 -9.53
N SER A 75 -8.88 8.20 -8.66
CA SER A 75 -10.01 7.30 -8.96
C SER A 75 -10.88 7.77 -10.14
N GLU A 76 -10.97 9.09 -10.36
CA GLU A 76 -11.72 9.69 -11.46
C GLU A 76 -10.89 9.80 -12.75
N ASN A 77 -9.57 9.59 -12.68
CA ASN A 77 -8.67 9.68 -13.82
C ASN A 77 -8.88 8.48 -14.77
N ASP A 78 -9.09 8.77 -16.06
CA ASP A 78 -9.37 7.74 -17.05
C ASP A 78 -8.17 6.82 -17.34
N LEU A 79 -6.93 7.31 -17.17
CA LEU A 79 -5.73 6.47 -17.25
C LEU A 79 -5.72 5.44 -16.11
N TYR A 80 -6.02 5.87 -14.88
CA TYR A 80 -6.10 4.95 -13.74
C TYR A 80 -7.21 3.92 -13.93
N LYS A 81 -8.39 4.33 -14.41
CA LYS A 81 -9.49 3.40 -14.70
C LYS A 81 -9.11 2.39 -15.77
N ALA A 82 -8.51 2.83 -16.87
CA ALA A 82 -8.03 1.96 -17.95
C ALA A 82 -6.99 0.95 -17.43
N LEU A 83 -6.06 1.43 -16.61
CA LEU A 83 -5.06 0.60 -15.96
C LEU A 83 -5.69 -0.45 -15.04
N VAL A 84 -6.60 -0.07 -14.15
CA VAL A 84 -7.30 -1.00 -13.25
C VAL A 84 -8.11 -2.05 -14.01
N MET A 85 -8.70 -1.69 -15.15
CA MET A 85 -9.52 -2.62 -15.95
C MET A 85 -8.68 -3.62 -16.77
N VAL A 86 -7.47 -3.24 -17.18
CA VAL A 86 -6.67 -4.00 -18.16
C VAL A 86 -5.45 -4.67 -17.53
N SER A 87 -5.10 -4.34 -16.28
CA SER A 87 -3.87 -4.81 -15.64
C SER A 87 -4.09 -5.46 -14.27
N ASP A 88 -3.08 -6.21 -13.82
CA ASP A 88 -3.01 -6.84 -12.50
C ASP A 88 -2.69 -5.86 -11.35
N ILE A 89 -2.78 -4.55 -11.59
CA ILE A 89 -2.58 -3.51 -10.57
C ILE A 89 -3.40 -3.78 -9.31
N PRO A 90 -4.71 -4.09 -9.37
CA PRO A 90 -5.51 -4.26 -8.17
C PRO A 90 -4.94 -5.33 -7.25
N SER A 91 -4.50 -6.47 -7.81
CA SER A 91 -3.89 -7.56 -7.06
C SER A 91 -2.56 -7.18 -6.41
N ILE A 92 -1.77 -6.31 -7.05
CA ILE A 92 -0.53 -5.79 -6.49
C ILE A 92 -0.85 -4.84 -5.33
N ILE A 93 -1.73 -3.86 -5.54
CA ILE A 93 -2.09 -2.91 -4.48
C ILE A 93 -2.66 -3.67 -3.27
N GLU A 94 -3.53 -4.66 -3.51
CA GLU A 94 -4.11 -5.50 -2.48
C GLU A 94 -3.04 -6.27 -1.70
N ARG A 95 -2.04 -6.86 -2.37
CA ARG A 95 -0.92 -7.56 -1.71
C ARG A 95 -0.16 -6.63 -0.75
N TYR A 96 0.11 -5.40 -1.18
CA TYR A 96 0.81 -4.41 -0.37
C TYR A 96 -0.05 -3.92 0.79
N SER A 97 -1.33 -3.67 0.53
CA SER A 97 -2.31 -3.27 1.52
C SER A 97 -2.46 -4.34 2.61
N ARG A 98 -2.65 -5.61 2.25
CA ARG A 98 -2.77 -6.72 3.20
C ARG A 98 -1.56 -6.82 4.12
N ALA A 99 -0.35 -6.65 3.60
CA ALA A 99 0.85 -6.65 4.42
C ALA A 99 0.86 -5.48 5.43
N CYS A 100 0.40 -4.29 5.02
CA CYS A 100 0.23 -3.17 5.94
C CYS A 100 -0.82 -3.45 7.02
N VAL A 101 -1.98 -3.99 6.64
CA VAL A 101 -3.05 -4.38 7.58
C VAL A 101 -2.54 -5.41 8.59
N ASP A 102 -1.82 -6.44 8.13
CA ASP A 102 -1.21 -7.45 8.99
C ASP A 102 -0.21 -6.85 9.98
N ARG A 103 0.65 -5.93 9.51
CA ARG A 103 1.63 -5.25 10.37
C ARG A 103 0.95 -4.43 11.45
N VAL A 104 -0.04 -3.61 11.08
CA VAL A 104 -0.79 -2.76 12.02
C VAL A 104 -1.58 -3.61 13.01
N THR A 105 -2.19 -4.71 12.55
CA THR A 105 -2.91 -5.65 13.42
C THR A 105 -1.97 -6.28 14.44
N ARG A 106 -0.75 -6.68 14.04
CA ARG A 106 0.26 -7.23 14.95
C ARG A 106 0.75 -6.19 15.95
N GLN A 107 1.01 -4.96 15.52
CA GLN A 107 1.37 -3.85 16.41
C GLN A 107 0.29 -3.61 17.46
N SER A 108 -0.98 -3.54 17.04
CA SER A 108 -2.11 -3.32 17.95
C SER A 108 -2.26 -4.44 18.99
N LYS A 109 -2.06 -5.70 18.59
CA LYS A 109 -2.07 -6.84 19.51
C LYS A 109 -0.91 -6.80 20.52
N ALA A 110 0.30 -6.50 20.05
CA ALA A 110 1.48 -6.38 20.91
C ALA A 110 1.31 -5.28 21.98
N SER A 111 0.77 -4.11 21.60
CA SER A 111 0.50 -3.03 22.54
C SER A 111 -0.58 -3.36 23.59
N LYS A 112 -1.53 -4.25 23.27
CA LYS A 112 -2.54 -4.74 24.23
C LYS A 112 -1.94 -5.73 25.22
N GLU A 113 -1.09 -6.65 24.76
CA GLU A 113 -0.42 -7.63 25.63
C GLU A 113 0.55 -6.98 26.62
N GLU A 114 1.30 -5.94 26.20
CA GLU A 114 2.17 -5.18 27.10
C GLU A 114 1.39 -4.42 28.18
N ASN A 115 0.22 -3.88 27.86
CA ASN A 115 -0.63 -3.21 28.85
C ASN A 115 -1.20 -4.19 29.89
N THR A 116 -1.62 -5.40 29.47
CA THR A 116 -2.13 -6.40 30.42
C THR A 116 -1.08 -6.90 31.40
N LYS A 117 0.21 -6.91 31.04
CA LYS A 117 1.29 -7.30 31.95
C LYS A 117 1.64 -6.22 33.00
N LYS A 118 1.33 -4.94 32.73
CA LYS A 118 1.65 -3.83 33.65
C LYS A 118 0.58 -3.58 34.73
N ILE A 119 -0.63 -4.11 34.57
CA ILE A 119 -1.74 -3.88 35.51
C ILE A 119 -1.75 -4.89 36.66
N ILE A 120 -0.93 -5.94 36.59
CA ILE A 120 -0.74 -6.92 37.67
C ILE A 120 0.50 -6.51 38.47
N HIS A 121 0.38 -5.50 39.33
CA HIS A 121 1.29 -5.29 40.46
C HIS A 121 0.65 -4.49 41.58
#